data_AF-A0A166ZZC3-F1
#
_entry.id   AF-A0A166ZZC3-F1
#
_cell.length_a   1.000
_cell.length_b   1.000
_cell.length_c   1.000
_cell.angle_alpha   90.00
_cell.angle_beta   90.00
_cell.angle_gamma   90.00
#
_symmetry.space_group_name_H-M   'P 1'
#
loop_
_entity.id
_entity.type
_entity.pdbx_description
1 polymer ?
#
loop_
_entity_poly.entity_id
_entity_poly.type
_entity_poly.pdbx_seq_one_letter_code
_entity_poly.pdbx_strand_id
1 'polypeptide(L)'
;MLKLLSQRWEPLSQELKIIDKKLKSFTSSAASTLLEQYVVGSYVAATLMVAAGDNPERLRKESSFASLCGVTPLDASSGKQQRHRLNRGGARDANNTVWTVALIRMSNDYRTQKYVEKRSSEGKSNKEIQRCLKRYIARELYPIIYLIFQN
;
A
#
# COMPACT_ATOMS: atom_id res chain seq x y z
N MET A 1 32.04 19.48 7.51
CA MET A 1 31.05 18.49 7.03
C MET A 1 29.61 18.92 7.33
N LEU A 2 29.24 19.24 8.58
CA LEU A 2 27.86 19.61 8.96
C LEU A 2 27.33 20.88 8.27
N LYS A 3 28.15 21.93 8.11
CA LYS A 3 27.75 23.17 7.41
C LYS A 3 27.35 22.93 5.95
N LEU A 4 28.10 22.09 5.23
CA LEU A 4 27.80 21.73 3.83
C LEU A 4 26.52 20.88 3.73
N LEU A 5 26.27 19.99 4.69
CA LEU A 5 25.04 19.20 4.74
C LEU A 5 23.81 20.11 4.95
N SER A 6 23.88 21.03 5.91
CA SER A 6 22.81 21.99 6.20
C SER A 6 22.50 22.88 4.99
N GLN A 7 23.53 23.39 4.30
CA GLN A 7 23.36 24.19 3.09
C GLN A 7 22.68 23.44 1.94
N ARG A 8 22.86 22.11 1.84
CA ARG A 8 22.17 21.28 0.83
C ARG A 8 20.77 20.87 1.26
N TRP A 9 20.55 20.69 2.55
CA TRP A 9 19.26 20.28 3.09
C TRP A 9 18.17 21.33 2.83
N GLU A 10 18.50 22.61 3.00
CA GLU A 10 17.55 23.72 2.82
C GLU A 10 16.89 23.72 1.42
N PRO A 11 17.64 23.77 0.29
CA PRO A 11 17.04 23.76 -1.05
C PRO A 11 16.33 22.43 -1.36
N LEU A 12 16.88 21.29 -0.94
CA LEU A 12 16.24 19.98 -1.15
C LEU A 12 14.90 19.87 -0.40
N SER A 13 14.82 20.42 0.81
CA SER A 13 13.58 20.48 1.58
C SER A 13 12.54 21.37 0.91
N GLN A 14 12.96 22.50 0.33
CA GLN A 14 12.07 23.37 -0.43
C GLN A 14 11.57 22.70 -1.72
N GLU A 15 12.46 22.03 -2.46
CA GLU A 15 12.11 21.28 -3.65
C GLU A 15 11.12 20.14 -3.34
N LEU A 16 11.36 19.40 -2.25
CA LEU A 16 10.44 18.37 -1.78
C LEU A 16 9.04 18.94 -1.49
N LYS A 17 8.95 20.09 -0.82
CA LYS A 17 7.65 20.77 -0.58
C LYS A 17 6.94 21.15 -1.89
N ILE A 18 7.69 21.56 -2.91
CA ILE A 18 7.12 21.89 -4.23
C ILE A 18 6.58 20.63 -4.90
N ILE A 19 7.35 19.55 -4.90
CA ILE A 19 6.96 18.26 -5.48
C ILE A 19 5.75 17.69 -4.75
N ASP A 20 5.72 17.73 -3.42
CA ASP A 20 4.59 17.27 -2.62
C ASP A 20 3.30 18.03 -2.94
N LYS A 21 3.39 19.35 -3.11
CA LYS A 21 2.24 20.18 -3.53
C LYS A 21 1.72 19.77 -4.92
N LYS A 22 2.63 19.55 -5.88
CA LYS A 22 2.26 19.10 -7.23
C LYS A 22 1.63 17.71 -7.19
N LEU A 23 2.23 16.78 -6.46
CA LEU A 23 1.72 15.42 -6.28
C LEU A 23 0.33 15.44 -5.67
N LYS A 24 0.13 16.25 -4.62
CA LYS A 24 -1.18 16.46 -4.02
C LYS A 24 -2.19 16.96 -5.05
N SER A 25 -1.86 18.00 -5.81
CA SER A 25 -2.73 18.53 -6.86
C SER A 25 -3.14 17.47 -7.89
N PHE A 26 -2.17 16.70 -8.40
CA PHE A 26 -2.46 15.64 -9.38
C PHE A 26 -3.33 14.54 -8.78
N THR A 27 -3.01 14.08 -7.56
CA THR A 27 -3.78 13.02 -6.90
C THR A 27 -5.19 13.47 -6.53
N SER A 28 -5.38 14.74 -6.14
CA SER A 28 -6.71 15.28 -5.86
C SER A 28 -7.57 15.35 -7.11
N SER A 29 -6.97 15.63 -8.28
CA SER A 29 -7.70 15.62 -9.55
C SER A 29 -8.00 14.23 -10.06
N ALA A 30 -7.05 13.29 -9.95
CA ALA A 30 -7.14 11.99 -10.60
C ALA A 30 -7.70 10.88 -9.70
N ALA A 31 -7.58 10.99 -8.37
CA ALA A 31 -7.85 9.90 -7.44
C ALA A 31 -8.40 10.40 -6.09
N SER A 32 -9.31 11.38 -6.13
CA SER A 32 -9.91 11.99 -4.92
C SER A 32 -10.54 10.96 -3.98
N THR A 33 -11.31 10.00 -4.53
CA THR A 33 -11.96 8.92 -3.76
C THR A 33 -10.97 7.99 -3.07
N LEU A 34 -9.75 7.87 -3.61
CA LEU A 34 -8.68 7.10 -3.00
C LEU A 34 -8.06 7.86 -1.82
N LEU A 35 -7.98 9.21 -1.90
CA LEU A 35 -7.51 10.06 -0.80
C LEU A 35 -8.47 10.12 0.39
N GLU A 36 -9.75 9.81 0.19
CA GLU A 36 -10.74 9.70 1.26
C GLU A 36 -10.53 8.46 2.14
N GLN A 37 -9.75 7.49 1.68
CA GLN A 37 -9.50 6.26 2.42
C GLN A 37 -8.53 6.51 3.57
N TYR A 38 -8.85 5.93 4.73
CA TYR A 38 -8.04 6.11 5.94
C TYR A 38 -6.57 5.69 5.69
N VAL A 39 -5.65 6.63 5.99
CA VAL A 39 -4.18 6.53 5.82
C VAL A 39 -3.68 6.63 4.37
N VAL A 40 -4.56 6.80 3.40
CA VAL A 40 -4.16 6.92 2.00
C VAL A 40 -3.87 8.38 1.63
N GLY A 41 -2.62 8.79 1.83
CA GLY A 41 -2.11 10.10 1.39
C GLY A 41 -1.69 10.11 -0.09
N SER A 42 -1.36 11.30 -0.62
CA SER A 42 -1.00 11.50 -2.03
C SER A 42 0.10 10.57 -2.55
N TYR A 43 1.14 10.31 -1.76
CA TYR A 43 2.20 9.37 -2.15
C TYR A 43 1.68 7.93 -2.30
N VAL A 44 0.87 7.46 -1.36
CA VAL A 44 0.26 6.12 -1.41
C VAL A 44 -0.68 6.04 -2.61
N ALA A 45 -1.57 7.01 -2.77
CA ALA A 45 -2.50 7.07 -3.89
C ALA A 45 -1.77 7.05 -5.24
N ALA A 46 -0.80 7.95 -5.44
CA ALA A 46 -0.02 8.03 -6.68
C ALA A 46 0.72 6.71 -6.97
N THR A 47 1.35 6.11 -5.97
CA THR A 47 2.10 4.86 -6.16
C THR A 47 1.18 3.71 -6.54
N LEU A 48 -0.02 3.62 -5.94
CA LEU A 48 -1.00 2.60 -6.29
C LEU A 48 -1.58 2.81 -7.68
N MET A 49 -1.86 4.06 -8.07
CA MET A 49 -2.30 4.41 -9.42
C MET A 49 -1.25 4.08 -10.48
N VAL A 50 0.03 4.43 -10.23
CA VAL A 50 1.14 4.08 -11.11
C VAL A 50 1.33 2.56 -11.21
N ALA A 51 1.24 1.85 -10.08
CA ALA A 51 1.36 0.40 -10.07
C ALA A 51 0.23 -0.26 -10.85
N ALA A 52 -1.00 0.22 -10.69
CA ALA A 52 -2.15 -0.26 -11.45
C ALA A 52 -1.94 -0.02 -12.97
N GLY A 53 -1.44 1.17 -13.31
CA GLY A 53 -1.20 1.61 -14.67
C GLY A 53 -2.48 2.00 -15.40
N ASP A 54 -2.34 2.65 -16.54
CA ASP A 54 -3.44 3.29 -17.29
C ASP A 54 -4.21 2.33 -18.22
N ASN A 55 -4.28 1.05 -17.87
CA ASN A 55 -4.95 0.00 -18.68
C ASN A 55 -5.95 -0.76 -17.83
N PRO A 56 -7.18 -0.22 -17.62
CA PRO A 56 -8.21 -0.85 -16.80
C PRO A 56 -8.51 -2.30 -17.18
N GLU A 57 -8.45 -2.64 -18.47
CA GLU A 57 -8.71 -3.99 -18.97
C GLU A 57 -7.69 -5.03 -18.49
N ARG A 58 -6.52 -4.63 -18.00
CA ARG A 58 -5.51 -5.53 -17.40
C ARG A 58 -5.83 -5.88 -15.94
N LEU A 59 -6.63 -5.06 -15.27
CA LEU A 59 -6.96 -5.16 -13.85
C LEU A 59 -8.43 -5.57 -13.63
N ARG A 60 -8.85 -6.67 -14.25
CA ARG A 60 -10.23 -7.19 -14.17
C ARG A 60 -10.57 -7.92 -12.87
N LYS A 61 -9.56 -8.28 -12.08
CA LYS A 61 -9.73 -9.05 -10.84
C LYS A 61 -8.94 -8.43 -9.72
N GLU A 62 -9.56 -8.43 -8.54
CA GLU A 62 -8.93 -8.04 -7.29
C GLU A 62 -7.66 -8.85 -6.98
N SER A 63 -7.65 -10.14 -7.35
CA SER A 63 -6.48 -11.01 -7.17
C SER A 63 -5.31 -10.60 -8.06
N SER A 64 -5.57 -10.08 -9.27
CA SER A 64 -4.55 -9.54 -10.15
C SER A 64 -3.91 -8.29 -9.55
N PHE A 65 -4.71 -7.39 -8.97
CA PHE A 65 -4.20 -6.22 -8.25
C PHE A 65 -3.34 -6.63 -7.04
N ALA A 66 -3.83 -7.57 -6.23
CA ALA A 66 -3.05 -8.09 -5.10
C ALA A 66 -1.72 -8.72 -5.56
N SER A 67 -1.70 -9.39 -6.71
CA SER A 67 -0.47 -9.98 -7.28
C SER A 67 0.50 -8.89 -7.73
N LEU A 68 -0.03 -7.85 -8.38
CA LEU A 68 0.72 -6.68 -8.83
C LEU A 68 1.35 -5.92 -7.67
N CYS A 69 0.64 -5.76 -6.55
CA CYS A 69 1.19 -5.19 -5.33
C CYS A 69 2.11 -6.17 -4.55
N GLY A 70 2.28 -7.41 -5.01
CA GLY A 70 3.09 -8.43 -4.33
C GLY A 70 2.53 -8.85 -2.96
N VAL A 71 1.20 -8.76 -2.77
CA VAL A 71 0.51 -9.09 -1.51
C VAL A 71 -0.35 -10.34 -1.62
N THR A 72 -0.31 -11.06 -2.75
CA THR A 72 -0.94 -12.37 -2.85
C THR A 72 -0.26 -13.39 -1.93
N PRO A 73 -1.05 -14.24 -1.25
CA PRO A 73 -0.51 -15.37 -0.52
C PRO A 73 0.13 -16.36 -1.51
N LEU A 74 1.35 -16.80 -1.21
CA LEU A 74 2.00 -17.90 -1.92
C LEU A 74 2.29 -19.00 -0.92
N ASP A 75 1.93 -20.23 -1.25
CA ASP A 75 2.24 -21.39 -0.42
C ASP A 75 3.76 -21.52 -0.25
N ALA A 76 4.19 -21.84 0.97
CA ALA A 76 5.60 -22.09 1.26
C ALA A 76 6.06 -23.46 0.73
N SER A 77 5.15 -24.44 0.67
CA SER A 77 5.38 -25.79 0.15
C SER A 77 4.07 -26.40 -0.37
N SER A 78 4.16 -27.49 -1.12
CA SER A 78 3.01 -28.28 -1.60
C SER A 78 2.46 -29.27 -0.55
N GLY A 79 3.04 -29.30 0.66
CA GLY A 79 2.63 -30.23 1.73
C GLY A 79 1.44 -29.72 2.55
N LYS A 80 1.10 -30.45 3.62
CA LYS A 80 -0.02 -30.10 4.53
C LYS A 80 0.21 -28.84 5.38
N GLN A 81 1.33 -28.14 5.23
CA GLN A 81 1.67 -26.97 6.03
C GLN A 81 1.03 -25.69 5.46
N GLN A 82 0.24 -24.97 6.26
CA GLN A 82 -0.45 -23.73 5.84
C GLN A 82 0.37 -22.44 6.00
N ARG A 83 1.69 -22.51 5.88
CA ARG A 83 2.54 -21.29 5.94
C ARG A 83 2.69 -20.69 4.55
N HIS A 84 2.71 -19.36 4.51
CA HIS A 84 2.81 -18.60 3.27
C HIS A 84 4.15 -17.87 3.19
N ARG A 85 4.81 -17.96 2.02
CA ARG A 85 6.03 -17.21 1.73
C ARG A 85 5.71 -15.83 1.16
N LEU A 86 6.73 -14.96 1.14
CA LEU A 86 6.63 -13.63 0.54
C LEU A 86 6.52 -13.73 -1.00
N ASN A 87 5.58 -13.01 -1.60
CA ASN A 87 5.57 -12.77 -3.03
C ASN A 87 6.56 -11.66 -3.40
N ARG A 88 7.56 -11.99 -4.23
CA ARG A 88 8.59 -11.06 -4.73
C ARG A 88 8.36 -10.58 -6.16
N GLY A 89 7.33 -11.08 -6.85
CA GLY A 89 7.06 -10.78 -8.25
C GLY A 89 6.24 -9.51 -8.51
N GLY A 90 5.75 -8.84 -7.45
CA GLY A 90 5.00 -7.58 -7.58
C GLY A 90 5.86 -6.33 -7.49
N ALA A 91 5.25 -5.17 -7.75
CA ALA A 91 5.85 -3.85 -7.60
C ALA A 91 6.24 -3.59 -6.13
N ARG A 92 7.53 -3.40 -5.89
CA ARG A 92 8.08 -3.23 -4.53
C ARG A 92 7.54 -1.96 -3.85
N ASP A 93 7.37 -0.88 -4.60
CA ASP A 93 6.87 0.39 -4.05
C ASP A 93 5.38 0.30 -3.68
N ALA A 94 4.58 -0.38 -4.51
CA ALA A 94 3.19 -0.70 -4.16
C ALA A 94 3.12 -1.61 -2.92
N ASN A 95 4.00 -2.60 -2.84
CA ASN A 95 4.09 -3.47 -1.66
C ASN A 95 4.44 -2.70 -0.38
N ASN A 96 5.34 -1.72 -0.50
CA ASN A 96 5.78 -0.86 0.58
C ASN A 96 4.68 0.11 1.03
N THR A 97 3.97 0.74 0.10
CA THR A 97 2.85 1.64 0.44
C THR A 97 1.72 0.91 1.14
N VAL A 98 1.32 -0.27 0.66
CA VAL A 98 0.32 -1.12 1.35
C VAL A 98 0.84 -1.57 2.73
N TRP A 99 2.15 -1.80 2.88
CA TRP A 99 2.76 -2.08 4.18
C TRP A 99 2.69 -0.88 5.13
N THR A 100 2.95 0.33 4.65
CA THR A 100 2.85 1.58 5.43
C THR A 100 1.43 1.80 5.92
N VAL A 101 0.43 1.60 5.05
CA VAL A 101 -0.98 1.67 5.42
C VAL A 101 -1.30 0.65 6.51
N ALA A 102 -0.86 -0.60 6.35
CA ALA A 102 -1.05 -1.64 7.36
C ALA A 102 -0.42 -1.26 8.70
N LEU A 103 0.83 -0.78 8.70
CA LEU A 103 1.56 -0.41 9.90
C LEU A 103 0.82 0.68 10.69
N ILE A 104 0.41 1.76 10.01
CA ILE A 104 -0.28 2.88 10.67
C ILE A 104 -1.66 2.44 11.17
N ARG A 105 -2.41 1.63 10.40
CA ARG A 105 -3.70 1.08 10.82
C ARG A 105 -3.58 0.17 12.05
N MET A 106 -2.52 -0.63 12.16
CA MET A 106 -2.27 -1.46 13.35
C MET A 106 -2.15 -0.63 14.62
N SER A 107 -1.65 0.60 14.54
CA SER A 107 -1.50 1.49 15.70
C SER A 107 -2.70 2.40 15.94
N ASN A 108 -3.45 2.79 14.90
CA ASN A 108 -4.42 3.89 14.99
C ASN A 108 -5.84 3.53 14.56
N ASP A 109 -6.08 2.38 13.92
CA ASP A 109 -7.42 1.93 13.55
C ASP A 109 -7.91 0.83 14.50
N TYR A 110 -8.99 1.13 15.23
CA TYR A 110 -9.59 0.21 16.21
C TYR A 110 -10.00 -1.13 15.59
N ARG A 111 -10.53 -1.13 14.36
CA ARG A 111 -10.93 -2.36 13.67
C ARG A 111 -9.71 -3.24 13.38
N THR A 112 -8.63 -2.63 12.91
CA THR A 112 -7.36 -3.32 12.66
C THR A 112 -6.71 -3.81 13.96
N GLN A 113 -6.73 -3.03 15.04
CA GLN A 113 -6.21 -3.44 16.35
C GLN A 113 -6.92 -4.71 16.85
N LYS A 114 -8.26 -4.75 16.83
CA LYS A 114 -9.04 -5.95 17.16
C LYS A 114 -8.67 -7.16 16.30
N TYR A 115 -8.43 -6.94 15.01
CA TYR A 115 -7.98 -8.00 14.11
C TYR A 115 -6.60 -8.51 14.50
N VAL A 116 -5.67 -7.62 14.83
CA VAL A 116 -4.31 -7.98 15.28
C VAL A 116 -4.38 -8.79 16.56
N GLU A 117 -5.12 -8.35 17.57
CA GLU A 117 -5.31 -9.06 18.84
C GLU A 117 -5.86 -10.47 18.62
N LYS A 118 -6.93 -10.60 17.83
CA LYS A 118 -7.52 -11.89 17.48
C LYS A 118 -6.51 -12.81 16.79
N ARG A 119 -5.73 -12.31 15.84
CA ARG A 119 -4.78 -13.17 15.11
C ARG A 119 -3.56 -13.53 15.92
N SER A 120 -3.16 -12.67 16.84
CA SER A 120 -2.12 -12.96 17.83
C SER A 120 -2.56 -14.08 18.78
N SER A 121 -3.81 -14.07 19.26
CA SER A 121 -4.33 -15.15 20.12
C SER A 121 -4.47 -16.49 19.38
N GLU A 122 -4.65 -16.46 18.07
CA GLU A 122 -4.60 -17.64 17.18
C GLU A 122 -3.15 -18.12 16.89
N GLY A 123 -2.13 -17.52 17.52
CA GLY A 123 -0.73 -17.93 17.39
C GLY A 123 -0.01 -17.44 16.13
N LYS A 124 -0.56 -16.46 15.40
CA LYS A 124 0.12 -15.88 14.24
C LYS A 124 1.21 -14.91 14.66
N SER A 125 2.34 -14.97 13.98
CA SER A 125 3.39 -13.95 14.13
C SER A 125 2.96 -12.61 13.55
N ASN A 126 3.53 -11.50 14.05
CA ASN A 126 3.28 -10.16 13.51
C ASN A 126 3.51 -10.07 11.99
N LYS A 127 4.51 -10.78 11.45
CA LYS A 127 4.77 -10.84 10.00
C LYS A 127 3.64 -11.54 9.23
N GLU A 128 3.01 -12.57 9.80
CA GLU A 128 1.86 -13.23 9.18
C GLU A 128 0.60 -12.36 9.26
N ILE A 129 0.36 -11.71 10.40
CA ILE A 129 -0.74 -10.76 10.58
C ILE A 129 -0.62 -9.62 9.57
N GLN A 130 0.56 -9.03 9.44
CA GLN A 130 0.82 -7.95 8.49
C GLN A 130 0.59 -8.39 7.04
N ARG A 131 0.96 -9.62 6.66
CA ARG A 131 0.64 -10.16 5.32
C ARG A 131 -0.86 -10.28 5.09
N CYS A 132 -1.61 -10.75 6.10
CA CYS A 132 -3.08 -10.78 6.02
C CYS A 132 -3.66 -9.37 5.85
N LEU A 133 -3.20 -8.39 6.63
CA LEU A 133 -3.66 -7.00 6.54
C LEU A 133 -3.37 -6.40 5.17
N LYS A 134 -2.15 -6.57 4.65
CA LYS A 134 -1.79 -6.10 3.30
C LYS A 134 -2.70 -6.68 2.22
N ARG A 135 -3.06 -7.96 2.34
CA ARG A 135 -3.99 -8.61 1.41
C ARG A 135 -5.41 -8.03 1.51
N TYR A 136 -5.88 -7.72 2.72
CA TYR A 136 -7.18 -7.08 2.94
C TYR A 136 -7.21 -5.64 2.46
N ILE A 137 -6.16 -4.86 2.70
CA ILE A 137 -6.05 -3.49 2.21
C ILE A 137 -6.08 -3.47 0.68
N ALA A 138 -5.33 -4.37 0.01
CA ALA A 138 -5.42 -4.45 -1.45
C ALA A 138 -6.83 -4.83 -1.95
N ARG A 139 -7.55 -5.68 -1.21
CA ARG A 139 -8.96 -6.00 -1.52
C ARG A 139 -9.87 -4.80 -1.35
N GLU A 140 -9.69 -4.05 -0.28
CA GLU A 140 -10.48 -2.87 0.06
C GLU A 140 -10.27 -1.74 -0.95
N LEU A 141 -9.03 -1.51 -1.37
CA LEU A 141 -8.68 -0.42 -2.29
C LEU A 141 -8.96 -0.74 -3.76
N TYR A 142 -8.97 -2.03 -4.14
CA TYR A 142 -9.14 -2.42 -5.55
C TYR A 142 -10.43 -1.87 -6.20
N PRO A 143 -11.63 -1.99 -5.61
CA PRO A 143 -12.84 -1.44 -6.21
C PRO A 143 -12.75 0.07 -6.46
N ILE A 144 -12.13 0.81 -5.55
CA ILE A 144 -11.95 2.27 -5.65
C ILE A 144 -11.02 2.60 -6.82
N ILE A 145 -9.88 1.92 -6.88
CA ILE A 145 -8.91 2.06 -7.97
C ILE A 145 -9.55 1.69 -9.32
N TYR A 146 -10.31 0.61 -9.35
CA TYR A 146 -10.99 0.16 -10.57
C TYR A 146 -12.00 1.21 -11.07
N LEU A 147 -12.80 1.80 -10.16
CA LEU A 147 -13.75 2.86 -10.50
C LEU A 147 -13.07 4.13 -11.02
N ILE A 148 -11.89 4.48 -10.50
CA ILE A 148 -11.13 5.64 -11.00
C ILE A 148 -10.79 5.48 -12.48
N PHE A 149 -10.43 4.27 -12.94
CA PHE A 149 -10.12 4.03 -14.35
C PHE A 149 -11.34 3.92 -15.27
N GLN A 150 -12.57 3.93 -14.74
CA GLN A 150 -13.79 3.93 -15.55
C GLN A 150 -14.33 5.35 -15.84
N ASN A 151 -13.77 6.37 -15.16
CA ASN A 151 -14.14 7.77 -15.31
C ASN A 151 -13.08 8.52 -16.14
#